data_AF-A0A4Q3VQ95-F1
#
_entry.id   AF-A0A4Q3VQ95-F1
#
_cell.length_a   1.000
_cell.length_b   1.000
_cell.length_c   1.000
_cell.angle_alpha   90.00
_cell.angle_beta   90.00
_cell.angle_gamma   90.00
#
_symmetry.space_group_name_H-M   'P 1'
#
loop_
_entity.id
_entity.type
_entity.pdbx_description
1 polymer ?
#
loop_
_entity_poly.entity_id
_entity_poly.type
_entity_poly.pdbx_seq_one_letter_code
_entity_poly.pdbx_strand_id
1 'polypeptide(L)'
;MEHQIPLSQDAIAGDFVADETRDDGTHEVRPDVVYKRTAIVNLAMIGPVGAGDGGWTLIDAGIPGFAGKIVEAAEERFGKGARPNAIVLTHGHFDHIGSLESLL
;
A
#
# COMPACT_ATOMS: atom_id res chain seq x y z
N MET A 1 18.58 25.22 2.04
CA MET A 1 17.69 24.53 2.99
C MET A 1 16.30 24.61 2.41
N GLU A 2 15.75 23.48 1.99
CA GLU A 2 14.35 23.44 1.57
C GLU A 2 13.48 23.47 2.84
N HIS A 3 12.66 24.51 2.95
CA HIS A 3 11.70 24.64 4.04
C HIS A 3 10.43 23.92 3.58
N GLN A 4 10.24 22.68 4.01
CA GLN A 4 9.01 21.95 3.76
C GLN A 4 7.85 22.74 4.37
N ILE A 5 6.80 22.98 3.58
CA ILE A 5 5.60 23.67 4.07
C ILE A 5 4.97 22.78 5.15
N PRO A 6 4.77 23.27 6.39
CA PRO A 6 4.15 22.49 7.43
C PRO A 6 2.70 22.17 7.04
N LEU A 7 2.34 20.89 7.12
CA LEU A 7 0.97 20.43 6.91
C LEU A 7 0.18 20.55 8.21
N SER A 8 -1.05 21.05 8.12
CA SER A 8 -2.00 20.99 9.25
C SER A 8 -2.41 19.54 9.49
N GLN A 9 -2.85 19.21 10.72
CA GLN A 9 -3.34 17.86 11.03
C GLN A 9 -4.49 17.45 10.12
N ASP A 10 -5.40 18.39 9.80
CA ASP A 10 -6.52 18.15 8.89
C ASP A 10 -6.10 17.86 7.42
N ALA A 11 -4.84 18.14 7.07
CA ALA A 11 -4.28 17.86 5.76
C ALA A 11 -3.56 16.50 5.69
N ILE A 12 -3.48 15.78 6.81
CA ILE A 12 -2.88 14.46 6.91
C ILE A 12 -4.02 13.43 6.85
N ALA A 13 -3.97 12.57 5.84
CA ALA A 13 -4.93 11.47 5.73
C ALA A 13 -4.51 10.30 6.62
N GLY A 14 -5.37 9.92 7.56
CA GLY A 14 -5.23 8.72 8.38
C GLY A 14 -5.53 8.92 9.86
N ASP A 15 -5.67 7.80 10.58
CA ASP A 15 -5.75 7.75 12.04
C ASP A 15 -4.61 6.85 12.53
N PHE A 16 -3.52 7.47 12.98
CA PHE A 16 -2.29 6.77 13.38
C PHE A 16 -2.52 5.82 14.56
N VAL A 17 -3.47 6.12 15.45
CA VAL A 17 -3.79 5.25 16.59
C VAL A 17 -4.53 4.01 16.10
N ALA A 18 -5.47 4.19 15.16
CA ALA A 18 -6.16 3.07 14.53
C ALA A 18 -5.21 2.21 13.69
N ASP A 19 -4.26 2.81 12.97
CA ASP A 19 -3.21 2.11 12.21
C ASP A 19 -2.36 1.23 13.14
N GLU A 20 -1.86 1.80 14.24
CA GLU A 20 -1.07 1.07 15.25
C GLU A 20 -1.85 -0.08 15.89
N THR A 21 -3.18 0.06 16.01
CA THR A 21 -4.04 -0.99 16.56
C THR A 21 -4.27 -2.13 15.57
N ARG A 22 -4.30 -1.85 14.26
CA ARG A 22 -4.44 -2.87 13.20
C ARG A 22 -3.17 -3.69 13.02
N ASP A 23 -2.01 -3.04 13.11
CA ASP A 23 -0.68 -3.65 12.98
C ASP A 23 -0.47 -4.46 11.67
N ASP A 24 -1.22 -4.15 10.60
CA ASP A 24 -1.09 -4.78 9.27
C ASP A 24 0.01 -4.12 8.40
N GLY A 25 0.75 -3.19 9.02
CA GLY A 25 1.77 -2.38 8.37
C GLY A 25 1.25 -1.51 7.23
N THR A 26 -0.04 -1.17 7.21
CA THR A 26 -0.66 -0.21 6.29
C THR A 26 -1.19 1.02 7.03
N HIS A 27 -1.44 2.08 6.27
CA HIS A 27 -2.09 3.30 6.72
C HIS A 27 -3.42 3.44 6.01
N GLU A 28 -4.50 3.51 6.79
CA GLU A 28 -5.86 3.60 6.24
C GLU A 28 -6.26 5.05 5.99
N VAL A 29 -6.59 5.36 4.73
CA VAL A 29 -7.07 6.69 4.31
C VAL A 29 -8.59 6.69 4.22
N ARG A 30 -9.17 5.58 3.74
CA ARG A 30 -10.62 5.32 3.67
C ARG A 30 -10.87 3.82 3.87
N PRO A 31 -12.10 3.38 4.20
CA PRO A 31 -12.42 1.96 4.36
C PRO A 31 -12.05 1.06 3.17
N ASP A 32 -11.90 1.63 1.98
CA ASP A 32 -11.53 0.97 0.73
C ASP A 32 -10.17 1.42 0.16
N VAL A 33 -9.41 2.25 0.88
CA VAL A 33 -8.12 2.80 0.43
C VAL A 33 -7.11 2.79 1.57
N VAL A 34 -6.09 1.95 1.42
CA VAL A 34 -4.90 1.96 2.29
C VAL A 34 -3.65 2.22 1.48
N TYR A 35 -2.60 2.70 2.13
CA TYR A 35 -1.25 2.70 1.56
C TYR A 35 -0.25 2.02 2.49
N LYS A 36 0.80 1.46 1.90
CA LYS A 36 1.98 0.96 2.61
C LYS A 36 3.18 1.73 2.12
N ARG A 37 3.96 2.27 3.05
CA ARG A 37 5.27 2.81 2.68
C ARG A 37 6.28 1.67 2.64
N THR A 38 7.02 1.58 1.54
CA THR A 38 8.25 0.79 1.48
C THR A 38 9.39 1.54 2.19
N ALA A 39 10.61 1.60 1.65
CA ALA A 39 11.63 2.49 2.23
C ALA A 39 11.34 3.97 1.93
N ILE A 40 11.03 4.27 0.66
CA ILE A 40 10.87 5.65 0.17
C ILE A 40 9.61 5.85 -0.68
N VAL A 41 9.00 4.77 -1.18
CA VAL A 41 7.82 4.82 -2.06
C VAL A 41 6.60 4.30 -1.34
N ASN A 42 5.48 5.00 -1.50
CA ASN A 42 4.17 4.51 -1.09
C ASN A 42 3.56 3.69 -2.23
N LEU A 43 3.00 2.53 -1.88
CA LEU A 43 2.07 1.80 -2.72
C LEU A 43 0.68 1.90 -2.11
N ALA A 44 -0.37 1.84 -2.93
CA ALA A 44 -1.75 1.87 -2.46
C ALA A 44 -2.46 0.56 -2.79
N MET A 45 -3.37 0.13 -1.92
CA MET A 45 -4.26 -1.00 -2.16
C MET A 45 -5.70 -0.50 -2.13
N ILE A 46 -6.41 -0.73 -3.23
CA ILE A 46 -7.76 -0.22 -3.46
C ILE A 46 -8.74 -1.39 -3.44
N GLY A 47 -9.62 -1.42 -2.45
CA GLY A 47 -10.63 -2.45 -2.26
C GLY A 47 -11.14 -2.48 -0.81
N PRO A 48 -12.38 -2.96 -0.59
CA PRO A 48 -12.91 -3.13 0.76
C PRO A 48 -12.15 -4.22 1.52
N VAL A 49 -12.15 -4.15 2.86
CA VAL A 49 -11.62 -5.23 3.72
C VAL A 49 -12.32 -6.54 3.38
N GLY A 50 -11.54 -7.62 3.25
CA GLY A 50 -12.07 -8.94 2.91
C GLY A 50 -12.56 -9.10 1.46
N ALA A 51 -12.09 -8.24 0.54
CA ALA A 51 -12.46 -8.32 -0.88
C ALA A 51 -12.11 -9.66 -1.55
N GLY A 52 -11.16 -10.44 -1.00
CA GLY A 52 -10.75 -11.74 -1.55
C GLY A 52 -9.94 -11.64 -2.85
N ASP A 53 -9.68 -12.80 -3.47
CA ASP A 53 -8.94 -12.91 -4.73
C ASP A 53 -9.65 -12.14 -5.85
N GLY A 54 -8.92 -11.24 -6.52
CA GLY A 54 -9.44 -10.40 -7.61
C GLY A 54 -10.37 -9.27 -7.17
N GLY A 55 -10.65 -9.11 -5.87
CA GLY A 55 -11.55 -8.08 -5.36
C GLY A 55 -10.92 -6.70 -5.15
N TRP A 56 -9.60 -6.56 -5.36
CA TRP A 56 -8.83 -5.35 -5.05
C TRP A 56 -7.74 -5.09 -6.09
N THR A 57 -7.18 -3.88 -6.10
CA THR A 57 -6.14 -3.43 -7.04
C THR A 57 -4.93 -2.91 -6.27
N LEU A 58 -3.73 -3.24 -6.75
CA LEU A 58 -2.46 -2.69 -6.26
C LEU A 58 -2.00 -1.52 -7.14
N ILE A 59 -1.57 -0.41 -6.53
CA ILE A 59 -0.95 0.74 -7.18
C ILE A 59 0.52 0.79 -6.79
N ASP A 60 1.41 0.73 -7.78
CA ASP A 60 2.87 0.54 -7.67
C ASP A 60 3.31 -0.77 -6.98
N ALA A 61 4.54 -1.18 -7.28
CA ALA A 61 5.19 -2.37 -6.73
C ALA A 61 6.38 -2.03 -5.81
N GLY A 62 6.58 -0.75 -5.49
CA GLY A 62 7.63 -0.30 -4.58
C GLY A 62 9.05 -0.70 -5.01
N ILE A 63 9.96 -0.76 -4.05
CA ILE A 63 11.39 -1.07 -4.29
C ILE A 63 11.67 -2.59 -4.24
N PRO A 64 12.81 -3.07 -4.80
CA PRO A 64 13.16 -4.50 -4.75
C PRO A 64 13.23 -5.07 -3.33
N GLY A 65 12.80 -6.33 -3.18
CA GLY A 65 12.82 -7.06 -1.90
C GLY A 65 11.61 -6.81 -0.99
N PHE A 66 10.62 -6.03 -1.42
CA PHE A 66 9.41 -5.76 -0.65
C PHE A 66 8.22 -6.66 -1.01
N ALA A 67 8.29 -7.46 -2.08
CA ALA A 67 7.21 -8.36 -2.51
C ALA A 67 6.55 -9.13 -1.37
N GLY A 68 7.33 -9.77 -0.49
CA GLY A 68 6.81 -10.51 0.65
C GLY A 68 5.99 -9.64 1.61
N LYS A 69 6.45 -8.42 1.93
CA LYS A 69 5.73 -7.47 2.79
C LYS A 69 4.47 -6.89 2.12
N ILE A 70 4.45 -6.84 0.79
CA ILE A 70 3.27 -6.43 0.02
C ILE A 70 2.22 -7.53 0.08
N VAL A 71 2.63 -8.78 -0.14
CA VAL A 71 1.77 -9.95 -0.07
C VAL A 71 1.21 -10.13 1.34
N GLU A 72 2.04 -10.05 2.38
CA GLU A 72 1.62 -10.15 3.79
C GLU A 72 0.52 -9.14 4.13
N ALA A 73 0.73 -7.85 3.85
CA ALA A 73 -0.26 -6.81 4.08
C ALA A 73 -1.55 -7.02 3.27
N ALA A 74 -1.43 -7.52 2.03
CA ALA A 74 -2.59 -7.85 1.22
C ALA A 74 -3.37 -9.06 1.77
N GLU A 75 -2.67 -10.09 2.27
CA GLU A 75 -3.30 -11.26 2.88
C GLU A 75 -4.02 -10.91 4.18
N GLU A 76 -3.44 -10.05 4.99
CA GLU A 76 -4.05 -9.55 6.23
C GLU A 76 -5.31 -8.74 5.94
N ARG A 77 -5.29 -7.89 4.91
CA ARG A 77 -6.43 -7.01 4.57
C ARG A 77 -7.53 -7.72 3.78
N PHE A 78 -7.17 -8.51 2.78
CA PHE A 78 -8.11 -9.05 1.79
C PHE A 78 -8.34 -10.55 1.92
N GLY A 79 -7.56 -11.24 2.75
CA GLY A 79 -7.65 -12.67 3.00
C GLY A 79 -6.46 -13.44 2.44
N LYS A 80 -6.17 -14.60 3.05
CA LYS A 80 -5.03 -15.45 2.68
C LYS A 80 -5.03 -15.80 1.19
N GLY A 81 -3.89 -15.58 0.52
CA GLY A 81 -3.70 -15.82 -0.90
C GLY A 81 -4.46 -14.87 -1.83
N ALA A 82 -5.08 -13.80 -1.34
CA ALA A 82 -5.84 -12.86 -2.17
C ALA A 82 -4.91 -12.08 -3.10
N ARG A 83 -5.00 -12.33 -4.41
CA ARG A 83 -4.24 -11.59 -5.42
C ARG A 83 -5.04 -10.39 -5.90
N PRO A 84 -4.38 -9.30 -6.32
CA PRO A 84 -5.10 -8.18 -6.92
C PRO A 84 -5.63 -8.56 -8.29
N ASN A 85 -6.70 -7.91 -8.75
CA ASN A 85 -7.17 -8.01 -10.14
C ASN A 85 -6.24 -7.32 -11.13
N ALA A 86 -5.43 -6.36 -10.67
CA ALA A 86 -4.50 -5.60 -11.47
C ALA A 86 -3.40 -4.98 -10.59
N ILE A 87 -2.23 -4.80 -11.20
CA ILE A 87 -1.16 -3.93 -10.68
C ILE A 87 -1.07 -2.74 -11.63
N VAL A 88 -1.33 -1.55 -11.12
CA VAL A 88 -1.26 -0.29 -11.88
C VAL A 88 -0.01 0.46 -11.47
N LEU A 89 0.88 0.71 -12.42
CA LEU A 89 2.12 1.45 -12.17
C LEU A 89 1.90 2.92 -12.47
N THR A 90 2.35 3.79 -11.56
CA THR A 90 2.36 5.24 -11.80
C THR A 90 3.37 5.59 -12.90
N HIS A 91 4.56 4.98 -12.84
CA HIS A 91 5.61 5.09 -13.85
C HIS A 91 6.67 3.97 -13.69
N GLY A 92 7.67 3.95 -14.59
CA GLY A 92 8.62 2.84 -14.74
C GLY A 92 9.97 2.98 -14.03
N HIS A 93 10.08 3.80 -12.98
CA HIS A 93 11.34 3.89 -12.22
C HIS A 93 11.49 2.73 -11.23
N PHE A 94 12.75 2.41 -10.90
CA PHE A 94 13.14 1.23 -10.12
C PHE A 94 12.43 1.12 -8.77
N ASP A 95 12.06 2.25 -8.19
CA ASP A 95 11.46 2.40 -6.89
C ASP A 95 9.93 2.22 -6.90
N HIS A 96 9.33 2.18 -8.11
CA HIS A 96 7.91 1.91 -8.33
C HIS A 96 7.67 0.53 -8.97
N ILE A 97 8.62 -0.02 -9.72
CA ILE A 97 8.52 -1.33 -10.36
C ILE A 97 9.35 -2.43 -9.69
N GLY A 98 10.07 -2.10 -8.62
CA GLY A 98 11.16 -2.90 -8.07
C GLY A 98 10.78 -4.28 -7.57
N SER A 99 9.55 -4.48 -7.07
CA SER A 99 9.04 -5.81 -6.73
C SER A 99 8.09 -6.41 -7.77
N LEU A 100 7.88 -5.75 -8.91
CA LEU A 100 6.86 -6.15 -9.89
C LEU A 100 7.06 -7.59 -10.37
N GLU A 101 8.28 -7.95 -10.79
CA GLU A 101 8.57 -9.30 -11.31
C GLU A 101 8.28 -10.41 -10.29
N SER A 102 8.48 -10.15 -9.00
CA SER A 102 8.19 -11.12 -7.93
C SER A 102 6.71 -11.17 -7.54
N LEU A 103 5.90 -10.22 -8.00
CA LEU A 103 4.46 -10.14 -7.74
C LEU A 103 3.62 -10.71 -8.90
N LEU A 104 4.24 -10.97 -10.05
CA LEU A 104 3.62 -11.62 -11.21
C LEU A 104 3.73 -13.15 -11.12
#